data_AF-A0A7C1SL50-F1
#
_entry.id   AF-A0A7C1SL50-F1
#
_cell.length_a   1.000
_cell.length_b   1.000
_cell.length_c   1.000
_cell.angle_alpha   90.00
_cell.angle_beta   90.00
_cell.angle_gamma   90.00
#
_symmetry.space_group_name_H-M   'P 1'
#
loop_
_entity.id
_entity.type
_entity.pdbx_description
1 polymer ?
#
loop_
_entity_poly.entity_id
_entity_poly.type
_entity_poly.pdbx_seq_one_letter_code
_entity_poly.pdbx_strand_id
1 'polypeptide(L)'
;MGSALEYEFRTTVAPGIISRDDLLAIGRSIKGAKKYVLQQYVPGEVLNKQLNEDVRLSAEELLQVRDKLAGLVEVCEVRNM
;
A
#
# COMPACT_ATOMS: atom_id res chain seq x y z
N MET A 1 0.14 -9.87 23.34
CA MET A 1 0.00 -10.06 21.87
C MET A 1 0.44 -11.49 21.58
N GLY A 2 -0.50 -12.40 21.34
CA GLY A 2 -0.26 -13.84 21.54
C GLY A 2 -1.08 -14.76 20.63
N SER A 3 -1.29 -14.36 19.38
CA SER A 3 -1.80 -15.28 18.36
C SER A 3 -0.69 -15.54 17.35
N ALA A 4 -0.31 -16.81 17.19
CA ALA A 4 0.68 -17.27 16.22
C ALA A 4 0.19 -17.20 14.76
N LEU A 5 -1.00 -16.61 14.53
CA LEU A 5 -1.55 -16.46 13.19
C LEU A 5 -0.67 -15.53 12.34
N GLU A 6 -0.43 -15.97 11.12
CA GLU A 6 0.11 -15.14 10.06
C GLU A 6 -0.96 -14.17 9.57
N TYR A 7 -0.57 -12.93 9.31
CA TYR A 7 -1.46 -11.89 8.82
C TYR A 7 -0.69 -10.87 7.98
N GLU A 8 -1.42 -10.16 7.13
CA GLU A 8 -0.92 -8.97 6.43
C GLU A 8 -1.96 -7.86 6.47
N PHE A 9 -1.48 -6.62 6.60
CA PHE A 9 -2.25 -5.45 6.18
C PHE A 9 -1.96 -5.21 4.70
N ARG A 10 -2.98 -4.82 3.93
CA ARG A 10 -2.83 -4.54 2.51
C ARG A 10 -3.61 -3.29 2.13
N THR A 11 -2.97 -2.43 1.34
CA THR A 11 -3.63 -1.26 0.74
C THR A 11 -3.50 -1.33 -0.78
N THR A 12 -4.63 -1.31 -1.47
CA THR A 12 -4.66 -1.07 -2.92
C THR A 12 -4.51 0.42 -3.15
N VAL A 13 -3.48 0.81 -3.89
CA VAL A 13 -3.14 2.22 -4.15
C VAL A 13 -3.99 2.74 -5.30
N ALA A 14 -5.26 2.97 -5.01
CA ALA A 14 -6.22 3.49 -5.98
C ALA A 14 -5.85 4.94 -6.36
N PRO A 15 -5.71 5.24 -7.66
CA PRO A 15 -5.31 6.58 -8.12
C PRO A 15 -6.34 7.63 -7.72
N GLY A 16 -5.87 8.83 -7.39
CA GLY A 16 -6.71 9.94 -6.91
C GLY A 16 -7.31 9.76 -5.50
N ILE A 17 -7.24 8.56 -4.91
CA ILE A 17 -7.80 8.26 -3.57
C ILE A 17 -6.71 8.08 -2.53
N ILE A 18 -5.67 7.32 -2.87
CA ILE A 18 -4.58 6.98 -1.94
C ILE A 18 -3.31 7.70 -2.37
N SER A 19 -2.89 8.67 -1.58
CA SER A 19 -1.63 9.38 -1.76
C SER A 19 -0.46 8.69 -1.04
N ARG A 20 0.76 9.16 -1.31
CA ARG A 20 1.97 8.70 -0.58
C ARG A 20 1.87 8.98 0.92
N ASP A 21 1.35 10.15 1.29
CA ASP A 21 1.22 10.55 2.68
C ASP A 21 0.20 9.68 3.44
N ASP A 22 -0.87 9.25 2.76
CA ASP A 22 -1.84 8.30 3.33
C ASP A 22 -1.18 6.96 3.65
N LEU A 23 -0.36 6.42 2.72
CA LEU A 23 0.38 5.17 2.95
C LEU A 23 1.34 5.28 4.14
N LEU A 24 2.03 6.41 4.29
CA LEU A 24 2.89 6.67 5.44
C LEU A 24 2.08 6.82 6.74
N ALA A 25 0.91 7.45 6.69
CA ALA A 25 0.01 7.58 7.83
C ALA A 25 -0.54 6.23 8.29
N ILE A 26 -0.97 5.38 7.34
CA ILE A 26 -1.40 4.00 7.62
C ILE A 26 -0.24 3.23 8.24
N GLY A 27 0.95 3.27 7.65
CA GLY A 27 2.15 2.61 8.17
C GLY A 27 2.50 3.01 9.60
N ARG A 28 2.33 4.29 9.96
CA ARG A 28 2.49 4.75 11.35
C ARG A 28 1.40 4.18 12.27
N SER A 29 0.16 4.08 11.79
CA SER A 29 -0.97 3.52 12.56
C SER A 29 -0.83 2.02 12.83
N ILE A 30 -0.18 1.27 11.94
CA ILE A 30 0.05 -0.18 12.08
C ILE A 30 1.50 -0.50 12.49
N LYS A 31 2.19 0.44 13.13
CA LYS A 31 3.59 0.27 13.53
C LYS A 31 3.77 -1.02 14.36
N GLY A 32 4.78 -1.81 14.00
CA GLY A 32 5.07 -3.12 14.59
C GLY A 32 4.28 -4.27 13.98
N ALA A 33 3.49 -4.04 12.92
CA ALA A 33 2.85 -5.11 12.18
C ALA A 33 3.88 -6.02 11.49
N LYS A 34 3.54 -7.31 11.38
CA LYS A 34 4.39 -8.32 10.71
C LYS A 34 4.57 -8.03 9.22
N LYS A 35 3.51 -7.61 8.53
CA LYS A 35 3.54 -7.43 7.08
C LYS A 35 2.59 -6.32 6.62
N TYR A 36 3.11 -5.43 5.78
CA TYR A 36 2.31 -4.43 5.07
C TYR A 36 2.57 -4.48 3.57
N VAL A 37 1.52 -4.68 2.79
CA VAL A 37 1.58 -4.83 1.33
C VAL A 37 0.98 -3.61 0.65
N LEU A 38 1.78 -2.96 -0.19
CA LEU A 38 1.33 -1.92 -1.12
C LEU A 38 0.96 -2.61 -2.43
N GLN A 39 -0.32 -2.64 -2.78
CA GLN A 39 -0.78 -3.26 -4.01
C GLN A 39 -1.06 -2.18 -5.06
N GLN A 40 -0.35 -2.22 -6.19
CA GLN A 40 -0.65 -1.34 -7.32
C GLN A 40 -2.09 -1.60 -7.80
N TYR A 41 -2.82 -0.52 -8.07
CA TYR A 41 -4.15 -0.62 -8.67
C TYR A 41 -4.05 -1.10 -10.12
N VAL A 42 -4.80 -2.18 -10.42
CA VAL A 42 -4.95 -2.73 -11.77
C VAL A 42 -6.35 -2.33 -12.28
N PRO A 43 -6.44 -1.60 -13.41
CA PRO A 43 -7.71 -1.13 -13.95
C PRO A 43 -8.56 -2.29 -14.44
N GLY A 44 -9.87 -2.14 -14.31
CA GLY A 44 -10.84 -3.17 -14.65
C GLY A 44 -12.26 -2.65 -14.59
N GLU A 45 -13.21 -3.55 -14.31
CA GLU A 45 -14.60 -3.15 -14.07
C GLU A 45 -14.73 -2.44 -12.72
N VAL A 46 -15.15 -1.18 -12.75
CA VAL A 46 -15.32 -0.33 -11.57
C VAL A 46 -16.55 0.56 -11.70
N LEU A 47 -17.14 0.92 -10.55
CA LEU A 47 -18.25 1.86 -10.46
C LEU A 47 -17.84 3.26 -10.94
N ASN A 48 -16.67 3.73 -10.48
CA ASN A 48 -16.10 5.00 -10.91
C ASN A 48 -15.02 4.77 -11.97
N LYS A 49 -15.37 4.97 -13.24
CA LYS A 49 -14.46 4.79 -14.38
C LYS A 49 -13.25 5.74 -14.34
N GLN A 50 -13.34 6.87 -13.64
CA GLN A 50 -12.25 7.84 -13.49
C GLN A 50 -10.99 7.20 -12.89
N LEU A 51 -11.14 6.19 -12.03
CA LEU A 51 -10.03 5.44 -11.44
C LEU A 51 -9.14 4.74 -12.48
N ASN A 52 -9.70 4.41 -13.65
CA ASN A 52 -8.92 3.79 -14.72
C ASN A 52 -8.09 4.81 -15.50
N GLU A 53 -8.50 6.08 -15.51
CA GLU A 53 -7.89 7.18 -16.25
C GLU A 53 -6.94 8.03 -15.39
N ASP A 54 -7.16 8.05 -14.08
CA ASP A 54 -6.38 8.88 -13.16
C ASP A 54 -4.90 8.45 -13.06
N VAL A 55 -4.07 9.45 -12.76
CA VAL A 55 -2.62 9.27 -12.58
C VAL A 55 -2.36 8.37 -11.38
N ARG A 56 -1.65 7.27 -11.64
CA ARG A 56 -1.21 6.33 -10.62
C ARG A 56 0.15 6.71 -10.10
N LEU A 57 0.41 6.35 -8.85
CA LEU A 57 1.78 6.32 -8.34
C LEU A 57 2.60 5.37 -9.22
N SER A 58 3.78 5.84 -9.62
CA SER A 58 4.70 5.03 -10.40
C SER A 58 5.28 3.90 -9.54
N ALA A 59 5.82 2.87 -10.20
CA ALA A 59 6.52 1.81 -9.50
C ALA A 59 7.67 2.37 -8.65
N GLU A 60 8.42 3.34 -9.17
CA GLU A 60 9.51 4.01 -8.43
C GLU A 60 9.00 4.73 -7.18
N GLU A 61 7.86 5.42 -7.28
CA GLU A 61 7.26 6.09 -6.12
C GLU A 61 6.80 5.10 -5.06
N LEU A 62 6.22 3.96 -5.45
CA LEU A 62 5.85 2.90 -4.51
C LEU A 62 7.05 2.26 -3.83
N LEU A 63 8.16 2.05 -4.56
CA LEU A 63 9.40 1.56 -3.96
C LEU A 63 9.95 2.54 -2.92
N GLN A 64 9.93 3.84 -3.23
CA GLN A 64 10.33 4.86 -2.25
C GLN A 64 9.43 4.87 -1.02
N VAL A 65 8.12 4.65 -1.17
CA VAL A 65 7.20 4.56 -0.03
C VAL A 65 7.47 3.31 0.79
N ARG A 66 7.65 2.15 0.14
CA ARG A 66 8.05 0.90 0.79
C ARG A 66 9.30 1.09 1.65
N ASP A 67 10.33 1.74 1.11
CA ASP A 67 11.60 1.95 1.83
C ASP A 67 11.42 2.81 3.08
N LYS A 68 10.55 3.82 3.03
CA LYS A 68 10.19 4.62 4.20
C LYS A 68 9.39 3.83 5.24
N LEU A 69 8.62 2.83 4.80
CA LEU A 69 7.78 1.99 5.66
C LEU A 69 8.54 0.83 6.30
N ALA A 70 9.67 0.42 5.74
CA ALA A 70 10.49 -0.68 6.25
C ALA A 70 10.98 -0.47 7.71
N GLY A 71 11.01 0.78 8.20
CA GLY A 71 11.32 1.09 9.60
C GLY A 71 10.10 1.07 10.55
N LEU A 72 8.89 0.89 10.03
CA LEU A 72 7.64 0.92 10.80
C LEU A 72 6.99 -0.46 10.96
N VAL A 73 7.20 -1.35 10.00
CA VAL A 73 6.67 -2.74 9.98
C VAL A 73 7.81 -3.72 9.72
N GLU A 74 7.65 -4.98 10.11
CA GLU A 74 8.73 -5.98 9.94
C GLU A 74 9.03 -6.26 8.46
N VAL A 75 8.00 -6.38 7.62
CA VAL A 75 8.14 -6.59 6.17
C VAL A 75 7.20 -5.65 5.42
N CYS A 76 7.75 -4.93 4.43
CA CYS A 76 6.96 -4.16 3.48
C CYS A 76 7.24 -4.60 2.05
N GLU A 77 6.18 -4.95 1.31
CA GLU A 77 6.26 -5.46 -0.06
C GLU A 77 5.39 -4.62 -1.01
N VAL A 78 5.78 -4.57 -2.28
CA VAL A 78 4.93 -4.05 -3.35
C VAL A 78 4.48 -5.19 -4.26
N ARG A 79 3.21 -5.20 -4.65
CA ARG A 79 2.61 -6.23 -5.53
C ARG A 79 1.96 -5.61 -6.76
N ASN A 80 1.93 -6.38 -7.85
CA ASN A 80 1.37 -6.02 -9.16
C ASN A 80 2.04 -4.80 -9.83
N MET A 81 3.36 -4.69 -9.65
CA MET A 81 4.20 -3.76 -10.42
C MET A 81 4.30 -4.18 -11.89
#